data_AF-A0A4Q5QZS0-F1
#
_entry.id   AF-A0A4Q5QZS0-F1
#
_cell.length_a   1.000
_cell.length_b   1.000
_cell.length_c   1.000
_cell.angle_alpha   90.00
_cell.angle_beta   90.00
_cell.angle_gamma   90.00
#
_symmetry.space_group_name_H-M   'P 1'
#
loop_
_entity.id
_entity.type
_entity.pdbx_description
1 polymer ?
#
loop_
_entity_poly.entity_id
_entity_poly.type
_entity_poly.pdbx_seq_one_letter_code
_entity_poly.pdbx_strand_id
1 'polypeptide(L)'
;IDTAWNHPEIFSRAAAFSGSFWWRAKAKDAPDYSEKTDRLMHRHIRNSAARPGMQFFFQCGTQDEQEDRNKNGVIDSIDDTIDLMKELLRKGYCEGPDFRYLQVQDGRHDVPTWAKAMPQFLRWGWSSR
;
A
#
# COMPACT_ATOMS: atom_id res chain seq x y z
N ILE A 1 1.19 5.98 4.85
CA ILE A 1 0.08 5.47 5.69
C ILE A 1 0.45 5.33 7.17
N ASP A 2 1.74 5.24 7.53
CA ASP A 2 2.19 5.08 8.93
C ASP A 2 1.54 6.06 9.91
N THR A 3 1.61 7.36 9.62
CA THR A 3 1.00 8.41 10.45
C THR A 3 -0.48 8.17 10.71
N ALA A 4 -1.26 7.86 9.66
CA ALA A 4 -2.68 7.60 9.81
C ALA A 4 -2.95 6.33 10.63
N TRP A 5 -2.16 5.28 10.44
CA TRP A 5 -2.30 4.03 11.19
C TRP A 5 -1.99 4.17 12.68
N ASN A 6 -1.06 5.06 13.03
CA ASN A 6 -0.68 5.37 14.40
C ASN A 6 -1.60 6.38 15.08
N HIS A 7 -2.39 7.13 14.29
CA HIS A 7 -3.31 8.16 14.77
C HIS A 7 -4.73 7.99 14.17
N PRO A 8 -5.39 6.83 14.38
CA PRO A 8 -6.73 6.56 13.85
C PRO A 8 -7.80 7.51 14.41
N GLU A 9 -7.53 8.14 15.57
CA GLU A 9 -8.38 9.16 16.18
C GLU A 9 -8.39 10.49 15.42
N ILE A 10 -7.36 10.75 14.61
CA ILE A 10 -7.22 11.97 13.79
C ILE A 10 -7.53 11.67 12.32
N PHE A 11 -7.03 10.54 11.80
CA PHE A 11 -7.14 10.19 10.40
C PHE A 11 -8.04 8.98 10.21
N SER A 12 -9.20 9.19 9.60
CA SER A 12 -10.08 8.10 9.16
C SER A 12 -9.72 7.54 7.79
N ARG A 13 -8.86 8.22 7.02
CA ARG A 13 -8.51 7.83 5.64
C ARG A 13 -7.05 8.10 5.32
N ALA A 14 -6.44 7.22 4.53
CA ALA A 14 -5.11 7.43 3.98
C ALA A 14 -5.02 6.93 2.54
N ALA A 15 -4.23 7.60 1.71
CA ALA A 15 -3.87 7.14 0.38
C ALA A 15 -2.35 7.00 0.24
N ALA A 16 -1.91 6.04 -0.57
CA ALA A 16 -0.53 5.92 -1.02
C ALA A 16 -0.52 5.70 -2.54
N PHE A 17 0.21 6.55 -3.25
CA PHE A 17 0.41 6.49 -4.69
C PHE A 17 1.87 6.10 -4.94
N SER A 18 2.08 5.01 -5.65
CA SER A 18 3.39 4.35 -5.82
C SER A 18 4.10 4.13 -4.48
N GLY A 19 3.38 3.61 -3.49
CA GLY A 19 3.86 3.51 -2.11
C GLY A 19 5.12 2.66 -1.96
N SER A 20 6.13 3.16 -1.24
CA SER A 20 7.39 2.46 -0.99
C SER A 20 7.27 1.37 0.08
N PHE A 21 6.35 0.42 -0.11
CA PHE A 21 6.07 -0.64 0.88
C PHE A 21 7.18 -1.71 0.97
N TRP A 22 8.15 -1.69 0.06
CA TRP A 22 9.41 -2.42 0.16
C TRP A 22 10.34 -1.93 1.28
N TRP A 23 10.11 -0.73 1.85
CA TRP A 23 11.02 -0.14 2.83
C TRP A 23 11.18 -1.05 4.05
N ARG A 24 12.43 -1.25 4.46
CA ARG A 24 12.84 -2.41 5.29
C ARG A 24 13.83 -2.00 6.37
N ALA A 25 13.83 -2.76 7.46
CA ALA A 25 14.71 -2.55 8.60
C ALA A 25 16.17 -2.96 8.35
N LYS A 26 16.41 -3.80 7.34
CA LYS A 26 17.73 -4.37 7.01
C LYS A 26 18.07 -4.14 5.55
N ALA A 27 19.36 -4.20 5.23
CA ALA A 27 19.81 -4.21 3.84
C ALA A 27 19.25 -5.44 3.08
N LYS A 28 19.09 -5.33 1.76
CA LYS A 28 18.48 -6.38 0.90
C LYS A 28 19.37 -7.63 0.83
N ASP A 29 20.68 -7.44 0.97
CA ASP A 29 21.75 -8.42 0.89
C ASP A 29 22.18 -8.96 2.26
N ALA A 30 21.54 -8.53 3.36
CA ALA A 30 21.82 -9.07 4.67
C ALA A 30 21.46 -10.57 4.73
N PRO A 31 22.33 -11.45 5.26
CA PRO A 31 22.08 -12.90 5.28
C PRO A 31 20.81 -13.33 6.02
N ASP A 32 20.34 -12.49 6.94
CA ASP A 32 19.17 -12.72 7.79
C ASP A 32 17.98 -11.80 7.42
N TYR A 33 17.99 -11.23 6.21
CA TYR A 33 16.87 -10.48 5.65
C TYR A 33 15.72 -11.42 5.29
N SER A 34 14.49 -11.02 5.65
CA SER A 34 13.28 -11.67 5.17
C SER A 34 12.22 -10.66 4.78
N GLU A 35 11.72 -10.76 3.54
CA GLU A 35 10.61 -9.93 3.05
C GLU A 35 9.33 -10.08 3.87
N LYS A 36 9.18 -11.23 4.54
CA LYS A 36 8.02 -11.50 5.40
C LYS A 36 8.09 -10.70 6.70
N THR A 37 9.27 -10.48 7.26
CA THR A 37 9.41 -9.90 8.61
C THR A 37 10.00 -8.50 8.64
N ASP A 38 10.77 -8.10 7.64
CA ASP A 38 11.60 -6.90 7.73
C ASP A 38 11.04 -5.68 7.00
N ARG A 39 10.00 -5.85 6.15
CA ARG A 39 9.25 -4.73 5.56
C ARG A 39 8.48 -3.99 6.67
N LEU A 40 8.82 -2.72 6.89
CA LEU A 40 8.43 -1.99 8.10
C LEU A 40 6.92 -1.87 8.24
N MET A 41 6.23 -1.40 7.19
CA MET A 41 4.78 -1.19 7.27
C MET A 41 3.99 -2.49 7.36
N HIS A 42 4.45 -3.54 6.69
CA HIS A 42 3.83 -4.87 6.77
C HIS A 42 3.94 -5.41 8.19
N ARG A 43 5.14 -5.36 8.78
CA ARG A 43 5.37 -5.76 10.17
C ARG A 43 4.54 -4.93 11.14
N HIS A 44 4.48 -3.61 10.93
CA HIS A 44 3.74 -2.69 11.79
C HIS A 44 2.24 -3.01 11.81
N ILE A 45 1.60 -3.12 10.64
CA ILE A 45 0.20 -3.49 10.51
C ILE A 45 -0.05 -4.89 11.10
N ARG A 46 0.79 -5.87 10.76
CA ARG A 46 0.64 -7.25 11.25
C ARG A 46 0.66 -7.34 12.77
N ASN A 47 1.55 -6.59 13.42
CA ASN A 47 1.79 -6.68 14.85
C ASN A 47 0.94 -5.73 15.70
N SER A 48 0.22 -4.78 15.09
CA SER A 48 -0.69 -3.89 15.82
C SER A 48 -2.12 -4.43 15.87
N ALA A 49 -2.97 -3.86 16.72
CA ALA A 49 -4.42 -4.08 16.63
C ALA A 49 -4.97 -3.50 15.31
N ALA A 50 -6.12 -4.01 14.86
CA ALA A 50 -6.88 -3.39 13.78
C ALA A 50 -7.31 -1.97 14.20
N ARG A 51 -7.54 -1.09 13.22
CA ARG A 51 -8.03 0.28 13.39
C ARG A 51 -9.44 0.39 12.79
N PRO A 52 -10.51 0.09 13.56
CA PRO A 52 -11.88 0.09 13.04
C PRO A 52 -12.25 1.44 12.40
N GLY A 53 -12.93 1.40 11.25
CA GLY A 53 -13.41 2.58 10.54
C GLY A 53 -12.36 3.33 9.72
N MET A 54 -11.08 2.91 9.75
CA MET A 54 -10.07 3.46 8.85
C MET A 54 -10.27 2.94 7.42
N GLN A 55 -10.07 3.82 6.44
CA GLN A 55 -10.13 3.46 5.02
C GLN A 55 -8.81 3.76 4.29
N PHE A 56 -8.39 2.88 3.39
CA PHE A 56 -7.11 2.98 2.67
C PHE A 56 -7.27 2.96 1.14
N PHE A 57 -6.54 3.83 0.46
CA PHE A 57 -6.47 3.81 -1.00
C PHE A 57 -5.04 3.57 -1.45
N PHE A 58 -4.84 2.59 -2.31
CA PHE A 58 -3.54 2.26 -2.85
C PHE A 58 -3.54 2.44 -4.36
N GLN A 59 -2.45 2.96 -4.91
CA GLN A 59 -2.25 3.01 -6.34
C GLN A 59 -0.82 2.61 -6.70
N CYS A 60 -0.69 1.82 -7.75
CA CYS A 60 0.58 1.52 -8.43
C CYS A 60 0.44 1.73 -9.93
N GLY A 61 1.52 2.20 -10.56
CA GLY A 61 1.68 2.22 -12.00
C GLY A 61 2.38 0.94 -12.46
N THR A 62 2.03 0.38 -13.63
CA THR A 62 2.70 -0.84 -14.14
C THR A 62 4.16 -0.63 -14.55
N GLN A 63 4.64 0.62 -14.55
CA GLN A 63 6.01 1.02 -14.85
C GLN A 63 6.58 1.91 -13.73
N ASP A 64 6.10 1.74 -12.49
CA ASP A 64 6.64 2.45 -11.32
C ASP A 64 8.12 2.11 -11.09
N GLU A 65 8.52 0.88 -11.42
CA GLU A 65 9.89 0.43 -11.43
C GLU A 65 10.08 -0.74 -12.42
N GLN A 66 11.28 -1.33 -12.42
CA GLN A 66 11.64 -2.46 -13.29
C GLN A 66 11.99 -3.73 -12.52
N GLU A 67 12.09 -3.67 -11.20
CA GLU A 67 12.45 -4.82 -10.38
C GLU A 67 11.27 -5.78 -10.25
N ASP A 68 11.56 -7.07 -10.40
CA ASP A 68 10.68 -8.22 -10.15
C ASP A 68 11.53 -9.29 -9.45
N ARG A 69 11.57 -9.22 -8.11
CA ARG A 69 12.45 -10.09 -7.30
C ARG A 69 12.09 -11.56 -7.42
N ASN A 70 10.81 -11.89 -7.54
CA ASN A 70 10.32 -13.26 -7.52
C ASN A 70 10.11 -13.85 -8.93
N LYS A 71 10.31 -13.04 -9.98
CA LYS A 71 10.23 -13.40 -11.40
C LYS A 71 8.84 -13.88 -11.82
N ASN A 72 7.79 -13.30 -11.23
CA ASN A 72 6.40 -13.64 -11.56
C ASN A 72 5.83 -12.80 -12.72
N GLY A 73 6.60 -11.85 -13.26
CA GLY A 73 6.17 -10.93 -14.32
C GLY A 73 5.41 -9.70 -13.81
N VAL A 74 5.40 -9.47 -12.49
CA VAL A 74 4.79 -8.34 -11.80
C VAL A 74 5.89 -7.56 -11.09
N ILE A 75 5.88 -6.23 -11.23
CA ILE A 75 6.88 -5.40 -10.58
C ILE A 75 6.69 -5.40 -9.06
N ASP A 76 7.80 -5.24 -8.36
CA ASP A 76 7.89 -5.33 -6.91
C ASP A 76 6.93 -4.36 -6.17
N SER A 77 6.77 -3.13 -6.66
CA SER A 77 5.90 -2.12 -6.06
C SER A 77 4.43 -2.55 -6.04
N ILE A 78 3.99 -3.30 -7.05
CA ILE A 78 2.66 -3.90 -7.09
C ILE A 78 2.58 -5.04 -6.09
N ASP A 79 3.55 -5.96 -6.10
CA ASP A 79 3.58 -7.11 -5.19
C ASP A 79 3.65 -6.68 -3.70
N ASP A 80 4.47 -5.69 -3.37
CA ASP A 80 4.57 -5.10 -2.04
C ASP A 80 3.25 -4.45 -1.61
N THR A 81 2.58 -3.74 -2.51
CA THR A 81 1.27 -3.14 -2.21
C THR A 81 0.20 -4.21 -1.98
N ILE A 82 0.15 -5.24 -2.82
CA ILE A 82 -0.79 -6.35 -2.69
C ILE A 82 -0.53 -7.12 -1.38
N ASP A 83 0.74 -7.35 -1.02
CA ASP A 83 1.10 -8.01 0.23
C ASP A 83 0.69 -7.20 1.46
N LEU A 84 0.76 -5.86 1.39
CA LEU A 84 0.26 -5.00 2.45
C LEU A 84 -1.27 -5.11 2.58
N MET A 85 -1.99 -5.13 1.46
CA MET A 85 -3.44 -5.36 1.44
C MET A 85 -3.81 -6.72 2.02
N LYS A 86 -3.00 -7.76 1.80
CA LYS A 86 -3.17 -9.07 2.47
C LYS A 86 -3.04 -8.95 3.99
N GLU A 87 -2.16 -8.11 4.51
CA GLU A 87 -2.11 -7.85 5.96
C GLU A 87 -3.38 -7.15 6.47
N LEU A 88 -3.96 -6.22 5.68
CA LEU A 88 -5.26 -5.61 6.01
C LEU A 88 -6.39 -6.65 5.99
N LEU A 89 -6.47 -7.49 4.97
CA LEU A 89 -7.45 -8.59 4.90
C LEU A 89 -7.35 -9.51 6.13
N ARG A 90 -6.14 -9.87 6.56
CA ARG A 90 -5.91 -10.67 7.77
C ARG A 90 -6.35 -9.96 9.07
N LYS A 91 -6.43 -8.63 9.07
CA LYS A 91 -6.97 -7.83 10.18
C LYS A 91 -8.48 -7.65 10.14
N GLY A 92 -9.16 -8.22 9.13
CA GLY A 92 -10.62 -8.16 8.99
C GLY A 92 -11.12 -6.95 8.21
N TYR A 93 -10.25 -6.21 7.54
CA TYR A 93 -10.69 -5.19 6.58
C TYR A 93 -11.20 -5.83 5.30
N CYS A 94 -12.18 -5.21 4.66
CA CYS A 94 -12.81 -5.67 3.43
C CYS A 94 -12.41 -4.79 2.23
N GLU A 95 -12.06 -5.42 1.11
CA GLU A 95 -11.86 -4.73 -0.15
C GLU A 95 -13.18 -4.13 -0.65
N GLY A 96 -13.15 -2.86 -1.04
CA GLY A 96 -14.33 -2.07 -1.40
C GLY A 96 -14.65 -1.02 -0.33
N PRO A 97 -15.21 -1.42 0.84
CA PRO A 97 -15.59 -0.47 1.88
C PRO A 97 -14.40 0.05 2.68
N ASP A 98 -13.42 -0.79 3.00
CA ASP A 98 -12.30 -0.40 3.87
C ASP A 98 -11.03 -0.09 3.09
N PHE A 99 -10.80 -0.74 1.95
CA PHE A 99 -9.71 -0.33 1.08
C PHE A 99 -10.00 -0.52 -0.40
N ARG A 100 -9.30 0.23 -1.24
CA ARG A 100 -9.37 0.12 -2.70
C ARG A 100 -7.98 0.19 -3.31
N TYR A 101 -7.76 -0.62 -4.34
CA TYR A 101 -6.55 -0.58 -5.17
C TYR A 101 -6.88 -0.05 -6.56
N LEU A 102 -5.99 0.78 -7.09
CA LEU A 102 -6.03 1.29 -8.45
C LEU A 102 -4.71 0.95 -9.14
N GLN A 103 -4.76 0.15 -10.19
CA GLN A 103 -3.62 -0.04 -11.07
C GLN A 103 -3.72 0.89 -12.27
N VAL A 104 -2.66 1.65 -12.55
CA VAL A 104 -2.59 2.54 -13.71
C VAL A 104 -1.69 1.89 -14.77
N GLN A 105 -2.32 1.42 -15.85
CA GLN A 105 -1.59 0.90 -17.00
C GLN A 105 -0.66 1.98 -17.57
N ASP A 106 0.59 1.60 -17.81
CA ASP A 106 1.69 2.46 -18.26
C ASP A 106 1.99 3.64 -17.32
N GLY A 107 1.45 3.61 -16.10
CA GLY A 107 1.75 4.56 -15.05
C GLY A 107 3.18 4.38 -14.55
N ARG A 108 3.85 5.49 -14.24
CA ARG A 108 5.22 5.55 -13.72
C ARG A 108 5.21 6.17 -12.33
N HIS A 109 6.37 6.12 -11.67
CA HIS A 109 6.61 6.76 -10.38
C HIS A 109 6.75 8.29 -10.54
N ASP A 110 5.68 8.96 -10.97
CA ASP A 110 5.69 10.36 -11.35
C ASP A 110 4.38 11.10 -11.09
N VAL A 111 4.47 12.43 -11.08
CA VAL A 111 3.35 13.33 -10.82
C VAL A 111 2.19 13.15 -11.82
N PRO A 112 2.41 13.00 -13.14
CA PRO A 112 1.33 12.72 -14.09
C PRO A 112 0.50 11.48 -13.75
N THR A 113 1.15 10.40 -13.31
CA THR A 113 0.44 9.17 -12.90
C THR A 113 -0.37 9.42 -11.64
N TRP A 114 0.23 10.05 -10.62
CA TRP A 114 -0.45 10.34 -9.36
C TRP A 114 -1.63 11.31 -9.53
N ALA A 115 -1.53 12.27 -10.46
CA ALA A 115 -2.62 13.19 -10.79
C ALA A 115 -3.87 12.48 -11.33
N LYS A 116 -3.72 11.31 -11.98
CA LYS A 116 -4.84 10.46 -12.41
C LYS A 116 -5.47 9.69 -11.24
N ALA A 117 -4.67 9.35 -10.21
CA ALA A 117 -5.09 8.59 -9.04
C ALA A 117 -5.84 9.46 -8.01
N MET A 118 -5.35 10.67 -7.75
CA MET A 118 -5.91 11.59 -6.76
C MET A 118 -7.43 11.80 -6.86
N PRO A 119 -8.02 12.14 -8.02
CA PRO A 119 -9.47 12.34 -8.10
C PRO A 119 -10.26 11.04 -7.87
N GLN A 120 -9.69 9.87 -8.15
CA GLN A 120 -10.35 8.59 -7.87
C GLN A 120 -10.38 8.29 -6.37
N PHE A 121 -9.28 8.57 -5.66
CA PHE A 121 -9.24 8.51 -4.20
C PHE A 121 -10.26 9.45 -3.57
N LEU A 122 -10.29 10.72 -3.99
CA LEU A 122 -11.20 11.72 -3.43
C LEU A 122 -12.67 11.37 -3.68
N ARG A 123 -13.00 10.87 -4.88
CA ARG A 123 -14.35 10.36 -5.14
C ARG A 123 -14.67 9.18 -4.23
N TRP A 124 -13.85 8.12 -4.24
CA TRP A 124 -14.13 6.94 -3.42
C TRP A 124 -14.25 7.24 -1.92
N GLY A 125 -13.37 8.09 -1.36
CA GLY A 125 -13.37 8.39 0.06
C GLY A 125 -14.52 9.28 0.53
N TRP A 126 -15.21 10.00 -0.35
CA TRP A 126 -16.19 11.01 0.05
C TRP A 126 -17.48 11.09 -0.80
N SER A 127 -17.63 10.31 -1.87
CA SER A 127 -18.79 10.40 -2.78
C SER A 127 -20.06 9.71 -2.29
N SER A 128 -20.05 9.12 -1.09
CA SER A 128 -21.22 8.44 -0.48
C SER A 128 -21.67 9.12 0.81
N ARG A 129 -21.71 10.45 0.80
CA ARG A 129 -22.50 11.24 1.76
C ARG A 129 -23.76 11.77 1.08
#